data_AF-A0A0F7JSK2-F1
#
_entry.id   AF-A0A0F7JSK2-F1
#
_cell.length_a   1.000
_cell.length_b   1.000
_cell.length_c   1.000
_cell.angle_alpha   90.00
_cell.angle_beta   90.00
_cell.angle_gamma   90.00
#
_symmetry.space_group_name_H-M   'P 1'
#
loop_
_entity.id
_entity.type
_entity.pdbx_description
1 polymer ?
#
loop_
_entity_poly.entity_id
_entity_poly.type
_entity_poly.pdbx_seq_one_letter_code
_entity_poly.pdbx_strand_id
1 'polypeptide(L)'
;MTDLRRTLYHVQADGQHLRVHLLLSGAVRLDLDGVTHDEPTLEGALDAAALWPAVPGALYDALAWELELCATRGGFWSPPDGPPT
;
A
#
# COMPACT_ATOMS: atom_id res chain seq x y z
N MET A 1 1.49 3.08 21.20
CA MET A 1 0.15 3.06 20.57
C MET A 1 0.39 3.06 19.08
N THR A 2 0.05 1.98 18.39
CA THR A 2 0.33 1.83 16.96
C THR A 2 -0.69 2.64 16.16
N ASP A 3 -0.23 3.61 15.37
CA ASP A 3 -1.03 4.56 14.57
C ASP A 3 -1.68 3.91 13.32
N LEU A 4 -1.92 2.61 13.38
CA LEU A 4 -2.32 1.78 12.24
C LEU A 4 -3.85 1.64 12.20
N ARG A 5 -4.45 2.01 11.06
CA ARG A 5 -5.88 1.82 10.81
C ARG A 5 -6.19 0.41 10.30
N ARG A 6 -5.47 -0.04 9.27
CA ARG A 6 -5.55 -1.42 8.74
C ARG A 6 -4.36 -1.75 7.84
N THR A 7 -4.11 -3.04 7.62
CA THR A 7 -3.25 -3.51 6.53
C THR A 7 -4.05 -3.58 5.23
N LEU A 8 -3.53 -2.97 4.17
CA LEU A 8 -4.10 -2.99 2.82
C LEU A 8 -3.60 -4.20 2.04
N TYR A 9 -2.27 -4.39 2.02
CA TYR A 9 -1.62 -5.45 1.25
C TYR A 9 -0.54 -6.13 2.09
N HIS A 10 -0.33 -7.41 1.81
CA HIS A 10 0.77 -8.19 2.35
C HIS A 10 1.28 -9.10 1.23
N VAL A 11 2.49 -8.82 0.76
CA VAL A 11 3.17 -9.63 -0.26
C VAL A 11 4.43 -10.26 0.32
N GLN A 12 4.82 -11.40 -0.24
CA GLN A 12 5.96 -12.18 0.22
C GLN A 12 6.73 -12.75 -0.95
N ALA A 13 8.07 -12.70 -0.88
CA ALA A 13 8.97 -13.33 -1.82
C ALA A 13 10.29 -13.65 -1.10
N ASP A 14 10.87 -14.81 -1.39
CA ASP A 14 12.17 -15.27 -0.85
C ASP A 14 12.30 -15.16 0.69
N GLY A 15 11.20 -15.33 1.42
CA GLY A 15 11.15 -15.27 2.89
C GLY A 15 11.10 -13.86 3.48
N GLN A 16 11.08 -12.82 2.64
CA GLN A 16 10.84 -11.44 3.06
C GLN A 16 9.36 -11.08 2.95
N HIS A 17 8.90 -10.20 3.83
CA HIS A 17 7.53 -9.71 3.83
C HIS A 17 7.48 -8.21 3.67
N LEU A 18 6.74 -7.75 2.66
CA LEU A 18 6.39 -6.35 2.48
C LEU A 18 4.90 -6.18 2.79
N ARG A 19 4.61 -5.33 3.77
CA ARG A 19 3.24 -4.95 4.16
C ARG A 19 2.99 -3.50 3.81
N VAL A 20 1.76 -3.22 3.41
CA VAL A 20 1.27 -1.86 3.17
C VAL A 20 0.16 -1.60 4.15
N HIS A 21 0.34 -0.60 5.00
CA HIS A 21 -0.60 -0.22 6.04
C HIS A 21 -1.21 1.15 5.74
N LEU A 22 -2.50 1.29 6.00
CA LEU A 22 -3.15 2.59 6.10
C LEU A 22 -3.06 3.05 7.55
N LEU A 23 -2.53 4.25 7.77
CA LEU A 23 -2.46 4.88 9.09
C LEU A 23 -3.76 5.62 9.42
N LEU A 24 -3.97 5.97 10.70
CA LEU A 24 -5.13 6.76 11.12
C LEU A 24 -5.12 8.17 10.52
N SER A 25 -3.93 8.71 10.25
CA SER A 25 -3.73 9.98 9.56
C SER A 25 -4.18 9.97 8.09
N GLY A 26 -4.36 8.78 7.49
CA GLY A 26 -4.61 8.60 6.07
C GLY A 26 -3.35 8.35 5.23
N ALA A 27 -2.16 8.53 5.80
CA ALA A 27 -0.91 8.17 5.15
C ALA A 27 -0.77 6.64 4.99
N VAL A 28 0.12 6.23 4.10
CA VAL A 28 0.43 4.84 3.80
C VAL A 28 1.82 4.49 4.31
N ARG A 29 1.94 3.40 5.06
CA ARG A 29 3.21 2.88 5.55
C ARG A 29 3.58 1.60 4.81
N LEU A 30 4.75 1.59 4.20
CA LEU A 30 5.45 0.36 3.82
C LEU A 30 6.19 -0.19 5.04
N ASP A 31 6.07 -1.49 5.28
CA ASP A 31 6.80 -2.24 6.30
C ASP A 31 7.49 -3.44 5.62
N LEU A 32 8.82 -3.34 5.47
CA LEU A 32 9.67 -4.42 5.00
C LEU A 32 10.37 -5.05 6.21
N ASP A 33 9.84 -6.17 6.69
CA ASP A 33 10.37 -6.94 7.82
C ASP A 33 10.74 -6.09 9.07
N GLY A 34 9.95 -5.08 9.38
CA GLY A 34 10.11 -4.18 10.53
C GLY A 34 10.81 -2.86 10.22
N VAL A 35 11.37 -2.70 9.01
CA VAL A 35 11.87 -1.40 8.53
C VAL A 35 10.72 -0.70 7.80
N THR A 36 10.41 0.53 8.20
CA THR A 36 9.21 1.22 7.72
C THR A 36 9.52 2.49 6.94
N HIS A 37 8.69 2.78 5.94
CA HIS A 37 8.70 4.03 5.18
C HIS A 37 7.28 4.55 5.03
N ASP A 38 7.06 5.85 5.30
CA ASP A 38 5.73 6.46 5.27
C ASP A 38 5.60 7.40 4.09
N GLU A 39 4.52 7.28 3.35
CA GLU A 39 4.18 8.07 2.18
C GLU A 39 2.77 8.63 2.31
N PRO A 40 2.49 9.83 1.76
CA PRO A 40 1.18 10.46 1.90
C PRO A 40 0.10 9.72 1.10
N THR A 41 0.47 8.98 0.05
CA THR A 41 -0.44 8.29 -0.85
C THR A 41 0.02 6.87 -1.17
N LEU A 42 -0.88 6.07 -1.74
CA LEU A 42 -0.57 4.70 -2.16
C LEU A 42 0.35 4.68 -3.38
N GLU A 43 0.18 5.64 -4.29
CA GLU A 43 1.07 5.87 -5.43
C GLU A 43 2.47 6.25 -4.97
N GLY A 44 2.59 7.16 -3.99
CA GLY A 44 3.88 7.51 -3.39
C GLY A 44 4.54 6.31 -2.71
N ALA A 45 3.76 5.45 -2.05
CA ALA A 45 4.25 4.20 -1.48
C ALA A 45 4.77 3.24 -2.57
N LEU A 46 4.14 3.17 -3.74
CA LEU A 46 4.65 2.35 -4.84
C LEU A 46 5.96 2.92 -5.40
N ASP A 47 6.03 4.23 -5.62
CA ASP A 47 7.25 4.91 -6.07
C ASP A 47 8.40 4.73 -5.07
N ALA A 48 8.11 4.86 -3.76
CA ALA A 48 9.07 4.62 -2.70
C ALA A 48 9.57 3.18 -2.70
N ALA A 49 8.68 2.19 -2.89
CA ALA A 49 9.07 0.78 -2.98
C ALA A 49 9.99 0.52 -4.19
N ALA A 50 9.77 1.19 -5.33
CA ALA A 50 10.63 1.08 -6.52
C ALA A 50 12.03 1.66 -6.28
N LEU A 51 12.13 2.72 -5.47
CA LEU A 51 13.39 3.41 -5.16
C LEU A 51 14.12 2.82 -3.96
N TRP A 52 13.48 1.94 -3.19
CA TRP A 52 14.04 1.39 -1.95
C TRP A 52 14.94 0.18 -2.24
N PRO A 53 16.29 0.30 -2.08
CA PRO A 53 17.21 -0.77 -2.48
C PRO A 53 17.05 -2.09 -1.72
N ALA A 54 16.38 -2.07 -0.57
CA ALA A 54 16.14 -3.26 0.24
C ALA A 54 14.93 -4.06 -0.25
N VAL A 55 14.05 -3.47 -1.08
CA VAL A 55 12.89 -4.16 -1.64
C VAL A 55 13.35 -5.00 -2.83
N PRO A 56 13.26 -6.34 -2.77
CA PRO A 56 13.55 -7.19 -3.92
C PRO A 56 12.57 -6.92 -5.06
N GLY A 57 13.04 -7.05 -6.30
CA GLY A 57 12.20 -6.88 -7.49
C GLY A 57 10.94 -7.76 -7.46
N ALA A 58 11.05 -9.01 -6.99
CA ALA A 58 9.89 -9.90 -6.85
C ALA A 58 8.84 -9.40 -5.85
N LEU A 59 9.24 -8.72 -4.77
CA LEU A 59 8.30 -8.10 -3.82
C LEU A 59 7.64 -6.86 -4.43
N TYR A 60 8.41 -6.05 -5.15
CA TYR A 60 7.87 -4.90 -5.88
C TYR A 60 6.84 -5.34 -6.93
N ASP A 61 7.18 -6.33 -7.76
CA ASP A 61 6.30 -6.85 -8.80
C ASP A 61 5.01 -7.44 -8.21
N ALA A 62 5.12 -8.18 -7.10
CA ALA A 62 3.95 -8.70 -6.39
C ALA A 62 3.06 -7.58 -5.85
N LEU A 63 3.63 -6.51 -5.28
CA LEU A 63 2.87 -5.36 -4.81
C LEU A 63 2.19 -4.62 -5.97
N ALA A 64 2.92 -4.37 -7.06
CA ALA A 64 2.39 -3.71 -8.25
C ALA A 64 1.21 -4.50 -8.85
N TRP A 65 1.33 -5.83 -8.91
CA TRP A 65 0.27 -6.72 -9.35
C TRP A 65 -0.99 -6.64 -8.47
N GLU A 66 -0.85 -6.67 -7.15
CA GLU A 66 -2.00 -6.54 -6.24
C GLU A 66 -2.72 -5.18 -6.39
N LEU A 67 -1.96 -4.11 -6.61
CA LEU A 67 -2.51 -2.78 -6.88
C LEU A 67 -3.27 -2.74 -8.20
N GLU A 68 -2.71 -3.32 -9.26
CA GLU A 68 -3.37 -3.42 -10.56
C GLU A 68 -4.65 -4.26 -10.49
N LEU A 69 -4.64 -5.37 -9.76
CA LEU A 69 -5.84 -6.18 -9.48
C LEU A 69 -6.90 -5.38 -8.73
N CYS A 70 -6.51 -4.54 -7.78
CA CYS A 70 -7.45 -3.65 -7.08
C CYS A 70 -8.02 -2.57 -8.01
N ALA A 71 -7.19 -1.95 -8.84
CA ALA A 71 -7.62 -0.94 -9.81
C ALA A 71 -8.62 -1.52 -10.84
N THR A 72 -8.40 -2.76 -11.27
CA THR A 72 -9.28 -3.46 -12.23
C THR A 72 -10.56 -3.99 -11.61
N ARG A 73 -10.56 -4.29 -10.29
CA ARG A 73 -11.78 -4.67 -9.54
C ARG A 73 -12.57 -3.47 -9.02
N GLY A 74 -12.00 -2.27 -9.05
CA GLY A 74 -12.63 -1.04 -8.59
C GLY A 74 -13.73 -0.57 -9.53
N GLY A 75 -14.98 -0.91 -9.22
CA GLY A 75 -16.13 -0.19 -9.75
C GLY A 75 -16.12 1.27 -9.31
N PHE A 76 -16.88 2.13 -10.01
CA PHE A 76 -17.00 3.55 -9.70
C PHE A 76 -17.30 3.75 -8.21
N TRP A 77 -16.44 4.48 -7.51
CA TRP A 77 -16.71 4.89 -6.14
C TRP A 77 -17.85 5.91 -6.15
N SER A 78 -19.00 5.52 -5.61
CA SER A 78 -20.05 6.48 -5.25
C SER A 78 -19.82 6.97 -3.82
N PRO A 79 -19.69 8.28 -3.58
CA PRO A 79 -19.73 8.79 -2.22
C PRO A 79 -21.09 8.41 -1.59
N PRO A 80 -21.13 8.13 -0.27
CA PRO A 80 -22.34 7.70 0.41
C PRO A 80 -23.47 8.74 0.42
N ASP A 81 -23.19 9.98 0.03
CA ASP A 81 -24.18 11.03 -0.15
C ASP A 81 -23.97 11.69 -1.53
N GLY A 82 -25.01 11.67 -2.37
CA GLY A 82 -25.04 12.43 -3.62
C GLY A 82 -24.92 13.94 -3.36
N PRO A 83 -24.60 14.75 -4.39
CA PRO A 83 -24.47 16.19 -4.21
C PRO A 83 -25.74 16.76 -3.58
N PRO A 84 -25.63 17.67 -2.59
CA PRO A 84 -26.80 18.34 -2.04
C PRO A 84 -27.51 19.08 -3.19
N THR A 85 -28.75 18.70 -3.46
CA THR A 85 -29.70 19.44 -4.32
C THR A 85 -30.02 20.81 -3.75
#